data_AF-A0A957YBZ2-F1
#
_entry.id   AF-A0A957YBZ2-F1
#
_cell.length_a   1.000
_cell.length_b   1.000
_cell.length_c   1.000
_cell.angle_alpha   90.00
_cell.angle_beta   90.00
_cell.angle_gamma   90.00
#
_symmetry.space_group_name_H-M   'P 1'
#
loop_
_entity.id
_entity.type
_entity.pdbx_description
1 polymer ?
#
loop_
_entity_poly.entity_id
_entity_poly.type
_entity_poly.pdbx_seq_one_letter_code
_entity_poly.pdbx_strand_id
1 'polypeptide(L)'
;MTITTEQTEIQLKITIPKTLFNELEANIPAEQRDQFFINLLERELRRERLKHALKESAGAWKAEDHPELAEPDGVEKYVRRIRETWMPRSWDEIIEGDADA
;
A
#
# COMPACT_ATOMS: atom_id res chain seq x y z
N MET A 1 -14.35 -17.57 -5.30
CA MET A 1 -15.39 -16.53 -5.26
C MET A 1 -14.89 -15.38 -6.11
N THR A 2 -15.26 -15.34 -7.39
CA THR A 2 -14.84 -14.28 -8.32
C THR A 2 -15.76 -13.08 -8.12
N ILE A 3 -15.29 -12.07 -7.40
CA ILE A 3 -15.94 -10.76 -7.38
C ILE A 3 -15.64 -10.13 -8.75
N THR A 4 -16.50 -10.43 -9.72
CA THR A 4 -16.60 -9.67 -10.96
C THR A 4 -17.02 -8.27 -10.53
N THR A 5 -16.05 -7.37 -10.43
CA THR A 5 -16.33 -5.97 -10.14
C THR A 5 -16.93 -5.44 -11.43
N GLU A 6 -18.25 -5.24 -11.46
CA GLU A 6 -18.89 -4.53 -12.56
C GLU A 6 -18.27 -3.13 -12.63
N GLN A 7 -17.45 -2.92 -13.66
CA GLN A 7 -16.71 -1.69 -13.85
C GLN A 7 -17.69 -0.66 -14.41
N THR A 8 -18.36 0.05 -13.51
CA THR A 8 -19.20 1.19 -13.88
C THR A 8 -18.29 2.34 -14.31
N GLU A 9 -18.35 2.70 -15.59
CA GLU A 9 -17.56 3.78 -16.17
C GLU A 9 -18.18 5.14 -15.78
N ILE A 10 -17.39 5.98 -15.11
CA ILE A 10 -17.81 7.32 -14.67
C ILE A 10 -16.97 8.35 -15.43
N GLN A 11 -17.64 9.31 -16.08
CA GLN A 11 -16.95 10.40 -16.78
C GLN A 11 -16.56 11.53 -15.82
N LEU A 12 -15.29 11.91 -15.83
CA LEU A 12 -14.75 13.00 -15.03
C LEU A 12 -14.41 14.20 -15.93
N LYS A 13 -15.01 15.37 -15.65
CA LYS A 13 -14.68 16.63 -16.35
C LYS A 13 -13.57 17.36 -15.59
N ILE A 14 -12.41 17.53 -16.22
CA ILE A 14 -11.25 18.23 -15.65
C ILE A 14 -10.90 19.43 -16.54
N THR A 15 -10.57 20.57 -15.94
CA THR A 15 -9.99 21.72 -16.65
C THR A 15 -8.48 21.68 -16.53
N ILE A 16 -7.78 21.65 -17.66
CA ILE A 16 -6.32 21.64 -17.73
C ILE A 16 -5.81 22.87 -18.49
N PRO A 17 -4.65 23.43 -18.11
CA PRO A 17 -4.02 24.50 -18.87
C PRO A 17 -3.70 24.07 -20.30
N LYS A 18 -3.87 24.97 -21.26
CA LYS A 18 -3.59 24.70 -22.68
C LYS A 18 -2.12 24.30 -22.93
N THR A 19 -1.18 24.90 -22.18
CA THR A 19 0.24 24.57 -22.27
C THR A 19 0.51 23.10 -21.95
N LEU A 20 -0.07 22.61 -20.86
CA LEU A 20 0.07 21.22 -20.43
C LEU A 20 -0.61 20.25 -21.42
N PHE A 21 -1.77 20.63 -21.96
CA PHE A 21 -2.42 19.81 -22.98
C PHE A 21 -1.57 19.71 -24.25
N ASN A 22 -0.97 20.81 -24.71
CA ASN A 22 -0.08 20.79 -25.87
C ASN A 22 1.14 19.86 -25.65
N GLU A 23 1.72 19.86 -24.46
CA GLU A 23 2.80 18.94 -24.10
C GLU A 23 2.34 17.48 -24.12
N LEU A 24 1.14 17.22 -23.61
CA LEU A 24 0.53 15.89 -23.68
C LEU A 24 0.37 15.44 -25.15
N GLU A 25 -0.12 16.32 -26.02
CA GLU A 25 -0.33 16.00 -27.43
C GLU A 25 0.99 15.74 -28.18
N ALA A 26 2.05 16.47 -27.84
CA ALA A 26 3.36 16.31 -28.46
C ALA A 26 4.05 14.99 -28.09
N ASN A 27 3.75 14.43 -26.91
CA ASN A 27 4.44 13.26 -26.37
C ASN A 27 3.60 11.97 -26.39
N ILE A 28 2.26 12.08 -26.36
CA ILE A 28 1.36 10.93 -26.19
C ILE A 28 0.32 10.87 -27.33
N PRO A 29 0.30 9.78 -28.12
CA PRO A 29 -0.71 9.53 -29.13
C PRO A 29 -2.12 9.54 -28.54
N ALA A 30 -3.10 10.00 -29.31
CA ALA A 30 -4.49 10.13 -28.85
C ALA A 30 -5.05 8.82 -28.28
N GLU A 31 -4.78 7.68 -28.91
CA GLU A 31 -5.28 6.38 -28.46
C GLU A 31 -4.70 5.90 -27.12
N GLN A 32 -3.59 6.50 -26.64
CA GLN A 32 -2.95 6.13 -25.38
C GLN A 32 -3.27 7.09 -24.23
N ARG A 33 -3.95 8.21 -24.48
CA ARG A 33 -4.17 9.26 -23.48
C ARG A 33 -5.06 8.77 -22.33
N ASP A 34 -6.12 8.02 -22.62
CA ASP A 34 -7.03 7.51 -21.59
C ASP A 34 -6.31 6.55 -20.64
N GLN A 35 -5.55 5.59 -21.19
CA GLN A 35 -4.73 4.69 -20.38
C GLN A 35 -3.65 5.44 -19.60
N PHE A 36 -3.03 6.46 -20.19
CA PHE A 36 -2.08 7.30 -19.48
C PHE A 36 -2.70 7.98 -18.27
N PHE A 37 -3.89 8.58 -18.42
CA PHE A 37 -4.60 9.22 -17.30
C PHE A 37 -5.03 8.22 -16.23
N ILE A 38 -5.53 7.04 -16.61
CA ILE A 38 -5.87 5.97 -15.66
C ILE A 38 -4.64 5.56 -14.85
N ASN A 39 -3.51 5.28 -15.52
CA ASN A 39 -2.27 4.89 -14.86
C ASN A 39 -1.72 5.99 -13.94
N LEU A 40 -1.81 7.25 -14.38
CA LEU A 40 -1.42 8.41 -13.58
C LEU A 40 -2.28 8.49 -12.31
N LEU A 41 -3.61 8.41 -12.44
CA LEU A 41 -4.55 8.46 -11.32
C LEU A 41 -4.31 7.29 -10.35
N GLU A 42 -4.13 6.07 -10.84
CA GLU A 42 -3.82 4.91 -9.99
C GLU A 42 -2.54 5.13 -9.19
N ARG A 43 -1.48 5.62 -9.84
CA ARG A 43 -0.19 5.86 -9.20
C ARG A 43 -0.30 6.93 -8.11
N GLU A 44 -0.94 8.06 -8.41
CA GLU A 44 -1.07 9.14 -7.43
C GLU A 44 -2.00 8.75 -6.28
N LEU A 45 -3.09 8.01 -6.53
CA LEU A 45 -3.95 7.49 -5.46
C LEU A 45 -3.22 6.51 -4.55
N ARG A 46 -2.43 5.58 -5.10
CA ARG A 46 -1.59 4.68 -4.30
C ARG A 46 -0.60 5.46 -3.44
N ARG A 47 0.01 6.51 -4.01
CA ARG A 47 0.94 7.38 -3.29
C ARG A 47 0.28 8.11 -2.13
N GLU A 48 -0.90 8.70 -2.34
CA GLU A 48 -1.62 9.40 -1.27
C GLU A 48 -2.09 8.44 -0.17
N ARG A 49 -2.58 7.25 -0.53
CA ARG A 49 -2.91 6.19 0.45
C ARG A 49 -1.70 5.79 1.28
N LEU A 50 -0.55 5.59 0.65
CA LEU A 50 0.68 5.24 1.37
C LEU A 50 1.11 6.38 2.32
N LYS A 51 1.09 7.63 1.87
CA LYS A 51 1.39 8.78 2.74
C LYS A 51 0.48 8.81 3.96
N HIS A 52 -0.81 8.57 3.76
CA HIS A 52 -1.77 8.54 4.85
C HIS A 52 -1.46 7.41 5.83
N ALA A 53 -1.23 6.19 5.33
CA ALA A 53 -0.88 5.04 6.15
C ALA A 53 0.41 5.27 6.94
N LEU A 54 1.45 5.85 6.33
CA LEU A 54 2.70 6.21 7.02
C LEU A 54 2.50 7.26 8.11
N LYS A 55 1.58 8.20 7.89
CA LYS A 55 1.23 9.20 8.90
C LYS A 55 0.47 8.58 10.07
N GLU A 56 -0.43 7.65 9.81
CA GLU A 56 -1.21 6.95 10.83
C GLU A 56 -0.35 5.94 11.62
N SER A 57 0.57 5.26 10.95
CA SER A 57 1.49 4.31 11.58
C SER A 57 2.69 4.97 12.24
N ALA A 58 2.82 6.30 12.16
CA ALA A 58 3.89 7.03 12.83
C ALA A 58 3.78 6.82 14.35
N GLY A 59 4.81 6.17 14.92
CA GLY A 59 4.82 5.81 16.34
C GLY A 59 3.99 4.58 16.69
N ALA A 60 3.51 3.82 15.69
CA ALA A 60 2.91 2.49 15.90
C ALA A 60 3.95 1.44 16.30
N TRP A 61 5.24 1.73 16.14
CA TRP A 61 6.35 0.89 16.59
C TRP A 61 7.26 1.71 17.50
N LYS A 62 7.20 1.47 18.81
CA LYS A 62 8.06 2.13 19.79
C LYS A 62 9.01 1.11 20.42
N ALA A 63 10.15 1.60 20.91
CA ALA A 63 11.15 0.75 21.56
C ALA A 63 10.62 0.20 22.90
N GLU A 64 9.78 0.97 23.58
CA GLU A 64 9.14 0.56 24.83
C GLU A 64 8.15 -0.59 24.63
N ASP A 65 7.52 -0.66 23.45
CA ASP A 65 6.55 -1.71 23.10
C ASP A 65 7.24 -3.02 22.66
N HIS A 66 8.54 -2.97 22.32
CA HIS A 66 9.34 -4.10 21.81
C HIS A 66 10.76 -4.18 22.42
N PRO A 67 10.89 -4.36 23.75
CA PRO A 67 12.20 -4.43 24.41
C PRO A 67 13.04 -5.62 23.93
N GLU A 68 12.41 -6.70 23.46
CA GLU A 68 13.06 -7.90 22.92
C GLU A 68 13.85 -7.65 21.63
N LEU A 69 13.61 -6.51 20.97
CA LEU A 69 14.31 -6.07 19.76
C LEU A 69 15.29 -4.93 20.02
N ALA A 70 15.45 -4.50 21.27
CA ALA A 70 16.35 -3.38 21.62
C ALA A 70 17.82 -3.72 21.42
N GLU A 71 18.21 -4.99 21.60
CA GLU A 71 19.57 -5.47 21.43
C GLU A 71 19.76 -6.25 20.11
N PRO A 72 20.94 -6.16 19.46
CA PRO A 72 21.23 -6.86 18.21
C PRO A 72 20.98 -8.38 18.28
N ASP A 73 21.34 -9.03 19.39
CA ASP A 73 21.10 -10.45 19.63
C ASP A 73 19.60 -10.80 19.68
N GLY A 74 18.77 -9.88 20.16
CA GLY A 74 17.32 -10.01 20.18
C GLY A 74 16.72 -9.94 18.78
N VAL A 75 17.20 -8.99 17.96
CA VAL A 75 16.84 -8.89 16.53
C VAL A 75 17.24 -10.14 15.76
N GLU A 76 18.45 -10.67 16.00
CA GLU A 76 18.93 -11.89 15.33
C GLU A 76 18.05 -13.10 15.65
N LYS A 77 17.73 -13.31 16.94
CA LYS A 77 16.84 -14.40 17.37
C LYS A 77 15.44 -14.26 16.78
N TYR A 78 14.92 -13.04 16.71
CA TYR A 78 13.62 -12.74 16.11
C TYR A 78 13.59 -13.05 14.60
N VAL A 79 14.59 -12.57 13.86
CA VAL A 79 14.72 -12.80 12.41
C VAL A 79 14.94 -14.30 12.13
N ARG A 80 15.76 -14.98 12.93
CA ARG A 80 15.97 -16.43 12.84
C ARG A 80 14.66 -17.19 13.03
N ARG A 81 13.89 -16.85 14.07
CA ARG A 81 12.56 -17.42 14.32
C ARG A 81 11.59 -17.21 13.15
N ILE A 82 11.55 -16.01 12.55
CA ILE A 82 10.72 -15.73 11.37
C ILE A 82 11.13 -16.58 10.17
N ARG A 83 12.42 -16.84 9.98
CA ARG A 83 12.93 -17.64 8.85
C ARG A 83 12.72 -19.13 9.04
N GLU A 84 12.84 -19.61 10.27
CA GLU A 84 12.63 -21.01 10.65
C GLU A 84 11.13 -21.36 10.72
N THR A 85 10.29 -20.40 11.07
CA THR A 85 8.84 -20.53 11.09
C THR A 85 8.30 -19.93 9.79
N TRP A 86 8.08 -20.74 8.75
CA TRP A 86 7.15 -20.36 7.68
C TRP A 86 5.81 -20.06 8.37
N MET A 87 5.48 -18.77 8.55
CA MET A 87 4.51 -18.22 9.54
C MET A 87 3.18 -19.00 9.75
N PRO A 88 2.51 -18.84 10.92
CA PRO A 88 1.06 -19.06 11.06
C PRO A 88 0.28 -18.12 10.10
N ARG A 89 -0.94 -18.49 9.72
CA ARG A 89 -1.54 -18.05 8.45
C ARG A 89 -2.34 -16.73 8.54
N SER A 90 -2.56 -16.11 9.70
CA SER A 90 -3.16 -14.76 9.79
C SER A 90 -3.00 -14.08 11.16
N TRP A 91 -3.24 -12.76 11.21
CA TRP A 91 -3.25 -11.94 12.45
C TRP A 91 -4.39 -12.30 13.42
N ASP A 92 -5.46 -12.94 12.96
CA ASP A 92 -6.60 -13.35 13.79
C ASP A 92 -6.27 -14.57 14.67
N GLU A 93 -5.40 -15.48 14.21
CA GLU A 93 -4.93 -16.66 14.98
C GLU A 93 -4.05 -16.27 16.19
N ILE A 94 -3.46 -15.07 16.20
CA ILE A 94 -2.62 -14.57 17.29
C ILE A 94 -3.45 -14.05 18.47
N ILE A 95 -4.68 -13.58 18.21
CA ILE A 95 -5.56 -12.98 19.23
C ILE A 95 -6.43 -14.04 19.93
N GLU A 96 -6.85 -15.10 19.22
CA GLU A 96 -7.68 -16.17 19.79
C GLU A 96 -6.90 -17.26 20.55
N GLY A 97 -5.60 -17.41 20.31
CA GLY A 97 -4.77 -18.50 20.87
C GLY A 97 -4.47 -18.43 22.37
N ASP A 98 -4.77 -17.31 23.03
CA ASP A 98 -4.50 -17.10 24.46
C ASP A 98 -5.69 -17.48 25.38
N ALA A 99 -6.78 -18.05 24.85
CA ALA A 99 -7.97 -18.40 25.65
C ALA A 99 -7.93 -19.78 26.33
N ASP A 100 -7.02 -20.68 25.94
CA ASP A 100 -7.01 -22.09 26.40
C ASP A 100 -5.62 -22.61 26.82
N ALA A 101 -4.76 -21.76 27.41
CA ALA A 101 -3.48 -22.19 28.02
C ALA A 101 -3.46 -22.01 29.54
#